data_AF-A0A1X1BCP8-F1
#
_entry.id   AF-A0A1X1BCP8-F1
#
_cell.length_a   1.000
_cell.length_b   1.000
_cell.length_c   1.000
_cell.angle_alpha   90.00
_cell.angle_beta   90.00
_cell.angle_gamma   90.00
#
_symmetry.space_group_name_H-M   'P 1'
#
loop_
_entity.id
_entity.type
_entity.pdbx_description
1 polymer ?
#
loop_
_entity_poly.entity_id
_entity_poly.type
_entity_poly.pdbx_seq_one_letter_code
_entity_poly.pdbx_strand_id
1 'polypeptide(L)'
;MRPATGHRSRRMATSTHSGELFASAPPAERATHRDTATTAAPKLSDREVQVLRAWLLSDSKREAAARLFITEATVSTHLTRIKAKYAALGRPARTKVALFVRAVQDGHTTFDEH
;
A
#
# COMPACT_ATOMS: atom_id res chain seq x y z
N MET A 1 36.77 -38.86 41.29
CA MET A 1 35.68 -39.70 40.74
C MET A 1 35.97 -40.00 39.28
N ARG A 2 35.61 -41.20 38.76
CA ARG A 2 35.62 -41.54 37.32
C ARG A 2 34.20 -41.36 36.70
N PRO A 3 33.85 -41.78 35.46
CA PRO A 3 33.73 -40.85 34.32
C PRO A 3 32.43 -41.03 33.48
N ALA A 4 32.32 -40.33 32.34
CA ALA A 4 31.52 -40.72 31.16
C ALA A 4 32.24 -40.17 29.91
N THR A 5 32.62 -40.93 28.86
CA THR A 5 31.87 -41.84 27.95
C THR A 5 30.94 -41.03 27.02
N GLY A 6 30.99 -41.10 25.69
CA GLY A 6 31.79 -41.94 24.75
C GLY A 6 32.15 -41.18 23.45
N HIS A 7 33.06 -41.69 22.59
CA HIS A 7 32.78 -42.65 21.49
C HIS A 7 31.70 -42.14 20.49
N ARG A 8 31.88 -42.05 19.16
CA ARG A 8 32.80 -42.66 18.15
C ARG A 8 32.96 -41.64 16.98
N SER A 9 34.12 -41.45 16.35
CA SER A 9 34.84 -42.31 15.37
C SER A 9 34.16 -42.51 14.01
N ARG A 10 34.98 -42.47 12.92
CA ARG A 10 34.68 -42.79 11.50
C ARG A 10 33.94 -41.67 10.72
N ARG A 11 34.14 -41.47 9.40
CA ARG A 11 35.13 -42.00 8.41
C ARG A 11 35.18 -41.15 7.12
N MET A 12 36.36 -41.13 6.49
CA MET A 12 36.69 -41.22 5.04
C MET A 12 35.95 -40.38 3.95
N ALA A 13 36.77 -39.96 2.99
CA ALA A 13 36.43 -39.33 1.71
C ALA A 13 35.65 -40.22 0.73
N THR A 14 35.06 -39.58 -0.29
CA THR A 14 35.18 -39.97 -1.70
C THR A 14 35.15 -38.72 -2.61
N SER A 15 35.73 -38.86 -3.81
CA SER A 15 35.70 -37.87 -4.89
C SER A 15 34.76 -38.36 -6.00
N THR A 16 33.91 -37.48 -6.54
CA THR A 16 32.96 -37.82 -7.61
C THR A 16 32.82 -36.65 -8.60
N HIS A 17 33.29 -36.88 -9.83
CA HIS A 17 32.62 -36.70 -11.13
C HIS A 17 31.39 -35.76 -11.18
N SER A 18 31.34 -34.72 -12.02
CA SER A 18 31.34 -34.68 -13.50
C SER A 18 29.92 -34.76 -14.10
N GLY A 19 29.52 -33.68 -14.78
CA GLY A 19 28.32 -33.59 -15.63
C GLY A 19 27.03 -33.17 -14.92
N GLU A 20 26.39 -32.09 -15.41
CA GLU A 20 24.94 -31.96 -15.69
C GLU A 20 24.68 -30.57 -16.33
N LEU A 21 24.40 -30.55 -17.63
CA LEU A 21 23.07 -30.32 -18.21
C LEU A 21 22.52 -28.90 -17.98
N PHE A 22 22.60 -28.08 -19.03
CA PHE A 22 21.86 -26.81 -19.16
C PHE A 22 20.35 -27.12 -19.23
N ALA A 23 19.67 -27.07 -18.09
CA ALA A 23 18.21 -27.14 -18.03
C ALA A 23 17.63 -25.82 -18.57
N SER A 24 17.16 -25.85 -19.82
CA SER A 24 16.35 -24.77 -20.40
C SER A 24 15.02 -24.69 -19.65
N ALA A 25 14.93 -23.79 -18.66
CA ALA A 25 13.68 -23.48 -17.99
C ALA A 25 12.75 -22.75 -18.98
N PRO A 26 11.50 -23.21 -19.20
CA PRO A 26 10.56 -22.49 -20.04
C PRO A 26 10.20 -21.15 -19.38
N PRO A 27 10.02 -20.07 -20.17
CA PRO A 27 9.53 -18.81 -19.63
C PRO A 27 8.11 -19.04 -19.06
N ALA A 28 7.93 -18.72 -17.78
CA ALA A 28 6.65 -18.89 -17.12
C ALA A 28 5.63 -17.88 -17.67
N GLU A 29 4.72 -18.34 -18.55
CA GLU A 29 3.51 -17.62 -18.92
C GLU A 29 2.60 -17.44 -17.70
N ARG A 30 2.85 -16.41 -16.89
CA ARG A 30 1.97 -15.99 -15.80
C ARG A 30 1.87 -14.47 -15.69
N ALA A 31 1.01 -13.91 -16.54
CA ALA A 31 0.36 -12.62 -16.30
C ALA A 31 -1.09 -12.63 -16.82
N THR A 32 -1.84 -13.71 -16.57
CA THR A 32 -3.30 -13.72 -16.77
C THR A 32 -3.95 -12.68 -15.87
N HIS A 33 -4.79 -11.83 -16.46
CA HIS A 33 -5.68 -10.88 -15.79
C HIS A 33 -5.03 -9.90 -14.78
N ARG A 34 -4.77 -8.68 -15.26
CA ARG A 34 -5.37 -7.54 -14.55
C ARG A 34 -6.79 -7.36 -15.07
N ASP A 35 -7.70 -8.14 -14.50
CA ASP A 35 -9.12 -7.82 -14.60
C ASP A 35 -9.29 -6.40 -14.07
N THR A 36 -9.71 -5.48 -14.93
CA THR A 36 -10.11 -4.13 -14.54
C THR A 36 -11.51 -4.20 -13.96
N ALA A 37 -11.66 -4.98 -12.89
CA ALA A 37 -12.76 -4.84 -11.95
C ALA A 37 -12.65 -3.42 -11.38
N THR A 38 -13.38 -2.49 -12.01
CA THR A 38 -13.50 -1.08 -11.63
C THR A 38 -13.96 -1.02 -10.19
N THR A 39 -13.00 -1.01 -9.27
CA THR A 39 -13.25 -1.11 -7.84
C THR A 39 -13.86 0.21 -7.43
N ALA A 40 -15.18 0.21 -7.27
CA ALA A 40 -16.00 1.40 -7.21
C ALA A 40 -15.38 2.51 -6.35
N ALA A 41 -15.35 3.73 -6.87
CA ALA A 41 -14.93 4.90 -6.11
C ALA A 41 -15.87 5.12 -4.89
N PRO A 42 -15.36 5.61 -3.75
CA PRO A 42 -16.23 5.98 -2.63
C PRO A 42 -17.15 7.12 -3.04
N LYS A 43 -18.43 6.99 -2.69
CA LYS A 43 -19.40 8.09 -2.74
C LYS A 43 -19.07 9.11 -1.64
N LEU A 44 -18.19 10.04 -1.95
CA LEU A 44 -17.93 11.23 -1.15
C LEU A 44 -19.06 12.24 -1.37
N SER A 45 -19.44 13.01 -0.35
CA SER A 45 -20.31 14.17 -0.54
C SER A 45 -19.52 15.37 -1.04
N ASP A 46 -20.19 16.36 -1.62
CA ASP A 46 -19.53 17.57 -2.15
C ASP A 46 -18.66 18.26 -1.09
N ARG A 47 -19.13 18.31 0.17
CA ARG A 47 -18.35 18.86 1.28
C ARG A 47 -17.14 18.00 1.65
N GLU A 48 -17.22 16.68 1.53
CA GLU A 48 -16.05 15.81 1.70
C GLU A 48 -15.04 15.99 0.57
N VAL A 49 -15.48 16.15 -0.68
CA VAL A 49 -14.60 16.44 -1.83
C VAL A 49 -13.92 17.80 -1.66
N GLN A 50 -14.65 18.85 -1.25
CA GLN A 50 -14.07 20.16 -0.94
C GLN A 50 -12.98 20.07 0.15
N VAL A 51 -13.28 19.40 1.27
CA VAL A 51 -12.33 19.26 2.39
C VAL A 51 -11.14 18.38 2.00
N LEU A 52 -11.35 17.35 1.17
CA LEU A 52 -10.30 16.53 0.60
C LEU A 52 -9.34 17.38 -0.24
N ARG A 53 -9.83 18.11 -1.25
CA ARG A 53 -9.00 18.97 -2.11
C ARG A 53 -8.25 20.03 -1.31
N ALA A 54 -8.95 20.78 -0.47
CA ALA A 54 -8.32 21.82 0.35
C ALA A 54 -7.21 21.25 1.26
N TRP A 55 -7.41 20.07 1.85
CA TRP A 55 -6.37 19.40 2.65
C TRP A 55 -5.20 18.88 1.80
N LEU A 56 -5.45 18.41 0.58
CA LEU A 56 -4.40 17.96 -0.32
C LEU A 56 -3.49 19.14 -0.74
N LEU A 57 -4.09 20.29 -1.03
CA LEU A 57 -3.41 21.53 -1.46
C LEU A 57 -2.81 22.39 -0.32
N SER A 58 -2.90 21.94 0.94
CA SER A 58 -2.41 22.68 2.12
C SER A 58 -1.37 21.88 2.90
N ASP A 59 -0.36 22.53 3.46
CA ASP A 59 0.68 21.87 4.27
C ASP A 59 0.19 21.51 5.68
N SER A 60 -0.81 22.24 6.19
CA SER A 60 -1.34 22.05 7.55
C SER A 60 -2.87 22.01 7.61
N LYS A 61 -3.41 21.34 8.64
CA LYS A 61 -4.88 21.29 8.85
C LYS A 61 -5.42 22.69 9.10
N ARG A 62 -4.65 23.53 9.80
CA ARG A 62 -4.89 24.95 10.03
C ARG A 62 -5.13 25.72 8.74
N GLU A 63 -4.25 25.53 7.75
CA GLU A 63 -4.36 26.19 6.45
C GLU A 63 -5.59 25.70 5.67
N ALA A 64 -5.80 24.38 5.58
CA ALA A 64 -6.99 23.82 4.94
C ALA A 64 -8.30 24.27 5.61
N ALA A 65 -8.28 24.43 6.93
CA ALA A 65 -9.40 24.93 7.73
C ALA A 65 -9.66 26.42 7.45
N ALA A 66 -8.60 27.24 7.36
CA ALA A 66 -8.69 28.65 6.99
C ALA A 66 -9.25 28.85 5.58
N ARG A 67 -8.74 28.11 4.58
CA ARG A 67 -9.23 28.14 3.18
C ARG A 67 -10.73 27.80 3.06
N LEU A 68 -11.28 27.04 4.01
CA LEU A 68 -12.68 26.57 4.02
C LEU A 68 -13.55 27.17 5.12
N PHE A 69 -13.05 28.18 5.86
CA PHE A 69 -13.71 28.86 6.96
C PHE A 69 -14.32 27.91 8.02
N ILE A 70 -13.58 26.88 8.41
CA ILE A 70 -13.95 25.88 9.44
C ILE A 70 -12.83 25.68 10.47
N THR A 71 -13.03 24.78 11.44
CA THR A 71 -11.99 24.42 12.43
C THR A 71 -11.13 23.25 11.97
N GLU A 72 -9.91 23.14 12.52
CA GLU A 72 -9.03 21.99 12.30
C GLU A 72 -9.65 20.65 12.78
N ALA A 73 -10.47 20.70 13.83
CA ALA A 73 -11.22 19.55 14.32
C ALA A 73 -12.29 19.10 13.30
N THR A 74 -12.97 20.05 12.65
CA THR A 74 -13.91 19.79 11.55
C THR A 74 -13.19 19.13 10.38
N VAL A 75 -12.05 19.69 9.92
CA VAL A 75 -11.20 19.07 8.87
C VAL A 75 -10.81 17.64 9.26
N SER A 76 -10.30 17.44 10.48
CA SER A 76 -9.90 16.12 10.96
C SER A 76 -11.07 15.11 10.98
N THR A 77 -12.28 15.58 11.32
CA THR A 77 -13.50 14.75 11.33
C THR A 77 -13.89 14.32 9.91
N HIS A 78 -13.87 15.22 8.94
CA HIS A 78 -14.10 14.89 7.53
C HIS A 78 -13.04 13.90 7.02
N LEU A 79 -11.76 14.12 7.29
CA LEU A 79 -10.67 13.22 6.85
C LEU A 79 -10.83 11.80 7.43
N THR A 80 -11.27 11.66 8.68
CA THR A 80 -11.59 10.35 9.26
C THR A 80 -12.73 9.66 8.52
N ARG A 81 -13.82 10.38 8.19
CA ARG A 81 -14.96 9.84 7.43
C ARG A 81 -14.57 9.42 6.02
N ILE A 82 -13.80 10.26 5.31
CA ILE A 82 -13.28 9.97 3.96
C ILE A 82 -12.40 8.70 3.99
N LYS A 83 -11.47 8.59 4.95
CA LYS A 83 -10.62 7.40 5.11
C LYS A 83 -11.43 6.14 5.44
N ALA A 84 -12.51 6.26 6.22
CA ALA A 84 -13.41 5.15 6.51
C ALA A 84 -14.16 4.68 5.25
N LYS A 85 -14.66 5.60 4.41
CA LYS A 85 -15.28 5.25 3.11
C LYS A 85 -14.30 4.51 2.18
N TYR A 86 -13.05 4.96 2.13
CA TYR A 86 -11.97 4.27 1.41
C TYR A 86 -11.66 2.87 1.96
N ALA A 87 -11.60 2.73 3.29
CA ALA A 87 -11.34 1.45 3.96
C ALA A 87 -12.49 0.45 3.77
N ALA A 88 -13.76 0.91 3.78
CA ALA A 88 -14.94 0.08 3.54
C ALA A 88 -14.96 -0.59 2.15
N LEU A 89 -14.23 -0.02 1.18
CA LEU A 89 -14.07 -0.53 -0.18
C LEU A 89 -12.76 -1.34 -0.35
N GLY A 90 -12.09 -1.72 0.74
CA GLY A 90 -10.81 -2.44 0.70
C GLY A 90 -9.63 -1.60 0.19
N ARG A 91 -9.78 -0.28 0.03
CA ARG A 91 -8.76 0.64 -0.52
C ARG A 91 -8.25 1.65 0.53
N PRO A 92 -7.74 1.22 1.71
CA PRO A 92 -7.42 2.13 2.82
C PRO A 92 -6.35 3.17 2.48
N ALA A 93 -6.66 4.45 2.74
CA ALA A 93 -5.79 5.59 2.46
C ALA A 93 -5.25 6.22 3.77
N ARG A 94 -4.23 5.59 4.37
CA ARG A 94 -3.75 5.97 5.73
C ARG A 94 -2.99 7.30 5.76
N THR A 95 -2.13 7.57 4.78
CA THR A 95 -1.29 8.80 4.69
C THR A 95 -1.91 9.85 3.77
N LYS A 96 -1.42 11.12 3.82
CA LYS A 96 -1.83 12.19 2.88
C LYS A 96 -1.54 11.78 1.42
N VAL A 97 -0.35 11.22 1.16
CA VAL A 97 0.06 10.72 -0.17
C VAL A 97 -0.84 9.59 -0.66
N ALA A 98 -1.15 8.60 0.19
CA ALA A 98 -2.05 7.51 -0.21
C ALA A 98 -3.45 8.03 -0.54
N LEU A 99 -3.92 9.03 0.21
CA LEU A 99 -5.22 9.68 -0.03
C LEU A 99 -5.23 10.49 -1.33
N PHE A 100 -4.14 11.19 -1.65
CA PHE A 100 -3.94 11.88 -2.93
C PHE A 100 -4.02 10.90 -4.11
N VAL A 101 -3.24 9.82 -4.09
CA VAL A 101 -3.21 8.81 -5.16
C VAL A 101 -4.59 8.19 -5.38
N ARG A 102 -5.34 7.92 -4.31
CA ARG A 102 -6.72 7.43 -4.42
C ARG A 102 -7.68 8.49 -4.97
N ALA A 103 -7.57 9.74 -4.52
CA ALA A 103 -8.41 10.83 -5.01
C ALA A 103 -8.21 11.08 -6.50
N VAL A 104 -6.98 11.00 -7.01
CA VAL A 104 -6.67 11.07 -8.45
C VAL A 104 -7.25 9.89 -9.22
N GLN A 105 -7.04 8.65 -8.72
CA GLN A 105 -7.61 7.42 -9.34
C GLN A 105 -9.13 7.46 -9.48
N ASP A 106 -9.81 8.16 -8.55
CA ASP A 106 -11.26 8.21 -8.45
C ASP A 106 -11.87 9.52 -9.02
N GLY A 107 -11.06 10.40 -9.61
CA GLY A 107 -11.50 11.67 -10.20
C GLY A 107 -11.90 12.76 -9.18
N HIS A 108 -11.57 12.59 -7.90
CA HIS A 108 -11.91 13.54 -6.83
C HIS A 108 -10.99 14.77 -6.77
N THR A 109 -9.83 14.74 -7.45
CA THR A 109 -8.83 15.83 -7.57
C THR A 109 -8.00 15.58 -8.83
N THR A 110 -7.32 16.61 -9.35
CA THR A 110 -6.37 16.48 -10.47
C THR A 110 -4.99 16.98 -10.04
N PHE A 111 -3.95 16.66 -10.81
CA PHE A 111 -2.59 17.20 -10.57
C PHE A 111 -2.46 18.70 -10.88
N ASP A 112 -3.45 19.29 -11.54
CA ASP A 112 -3.43 20.63 -12.14
C ASP A 112 -4.09 21.70 -11.26
N GLU A 113 -4.51 21.37 -10.03
CA GLU A 113 -5.13 22.32 -9.10
C GLU A 113 -4.06 23.21 -8.44
N HIS A 114 -3.52 24.19 -9.19
CA HIS A 114 -2.48 25.13 -8.76
C HIS A 114 -2.83 26.61 -8.98
#